data_AF-A0A6J8AKU1-F1
#
_entry.id   AF-A0A6J8AKU1-F1
#
_cell.length_a   1.000
_cell.length_b   1.000
_cell.length_c   1.000
_cell.angle_alpha   90.00
_cell.angle_beta   90.00
_cell.angle_gamma   90.00
#
_symmetry.space_group_name_H-M   'P 1'
#
loop_
_entity.id
_entity.type
_entity.pdbx_description
1 polymer ?
#
loop_
_entity_poly.entity_id
_entity_poly.type
_entity_poly.pdbx_seq_one_letter_code
_entity_poly.pdbx_strand_id
1 'polypeptide(L)'
;MRFLKWVHQSGIISDVDDIECVLQNGTLAILSHFLRNLKTFEISCQTKLWITLACSITSFTILALIFEIVYYRYRFAFEYFFLRVKMKLRHCQPLSVDFNHDAFISYSHKDISWIKTLYDKLQSKGFNLCLYHKDFKGRMPILEAINSSRKVVFVITKDFLESSEGTYEIEMTRMHAFREGRESMIIVILKDDIKKDKLPKTLKEIWYKVVCIVWPTDPEAPYNSEEIFYEKLCVTLSDGF
;
A
#
# COMPACT_ATOMS: atom_id res chain seq x y z
N MET A 1 -3.25 -41.32 -33.90
CA MET A 1 -3.12 -40.32 -35.00
C MET A 1 -1.79 -40.37 -35.76
N ARG A 2 -0.63 -40.64 -35.16
CA ARG A 2 0.67 -40.66 -35.88
C ARG A 2 0.72 -41.65 -37.06
N PHE A 3 0.16 -42.84 -36.89
CA PHE A 3 0.06 -43.86 -37.94
C PHE A 3 -0.78 -43.37 -39.14
N LEU A 4 -1.96 -42.80 -38.90
CA LEU A 4 -2.85 -42.30 -39.97
C LEU A 4 -2.23 -41.14 -40.78
N LYS A 5 -1.46 -40.28 -40.10
CA LYS A 5 -0.71 -39.19 -40.74
C LYS A 5 0.42 -39.71 -41.63
N TRP A 6 1.13 -40.73 -41.15
CA TRP A 6 2.14 -41.45 -41.93
C TRP A 6 1.52 -42.12 -43.18
N VAL A 7 0.41 -42.84 -43.02
CA VAL A 7 -0.30 -43.48 -44.16
C VAL A 7 -0.68 -42.47 -45.24
N HIS A 8 -1.24 -41.31 -44.87
CA HIS A 8 -1.59 -40.27 -45.85
C HIS A 8 -0.38 -39.61 -46.51
N GLN A 9 0.71 -39.39 -45.76
CA GLN A 9 1.90 -38.67 -46.27
C GLN A 9 2.86 -39.54 -47.06
N SER A 10 2.93 -40.85 -46.75
CA SER A 10 3.89 -41.75 -47.37
C SER A 10 3.46 -42.24 -48.75
N GLY A 11 2.18 -42.10 -49.13
CA GLY A 11 1.68 -42.52 -50.45
C GLY A 11 1.87 -44.00 -50.76
N ILE A 12 2.10 -44.83 -49.71
CA ILE A 12 2.45 -46.24 -49.83
C ILE A 12 1.28 -47.09 -50.32
N ILE A 13 0.05 -46.62 -50.10
CA ILE A 13 -1.17 -47.27 -50.60
C ILE A 13 -1.57 -46.49 -51.86
N SER A 14 -1.52 -47.15 -53.02
CA SER A 14 -1.93 -46.56 -54.31
C SER A 14 -3.45 -46.56 -54.50
N ASP A 15 -4.15 -47.49 -53.84
CA ASP A 15 -5.59 -47.75 -54.04
C ASP A 15 -6.46 -47.18 -52.90
N VAL A 16 -6.04 -46.04 -52.33
CA VAL A 16 -6.71 -45.41 -51.16
C VAL A 16 -8.15 -45.00 -51.46
N ASP A 17 -8.49 -44.78 -52.73
CA ASP A 17 -9.82 -44.42 -53.18
C ASP A 17 -10.78 -45.62 -53.35
N ASP A 18 -10.25 -46.85 -53.39
CA ASP A 18 -11.04 -48.08 -53.55
C ASP A 18 -11.24 -48.86 -52.24
N ILE A 19 -10.62 -48.41 -51.14
CA ILE A 19 -10.73 -49.07 -49.83
C ILE A 19 -11.94 -48.52 -49.08
N GLU A 20 -12.97 -49.37 -48.95
CA GLU A 20 -14.13 -49.11 -48.12
C GLU A 20 -13.92 -49.58 -46.67
N CYS A 21 -14.17 -48.67 -45.72
CA CYS A 21 -14.10 -48.94 -44.29
C CYS A 21 -15.52 -49.02 -43.71
N VAL A 22 -15.81 -50.08 -42.95
CA VAL A 22 -17.06 -50.19 -42.18
C VAL A 22 -16.87 -49.47 -40.85
N LEU A 23 -17.63 -48.41 -40.61
CA LEU A 23 -17.66 -47.75 -39.30
C LEU A 23 -18.48 -48.56 -38.30
N GLN A 24 -18.27 -48.33 -37.00
CA GLN A 24 -18.95 -49.05 -35.91
C GLN A 24 -20.48 -48.99 -35.95
N ASN A 25 -21.04 -48.00 -36.64
CA ASN A 25 -22.47 -47.79 -36.89
C ASN A 25 -22.98 -48.46 -38.18
N GLY A 26 -22.16 -49.30 -38.84
CA GLY A 26 -22.56 -50.09 -40.02
C GLY A 26 -22.51 -49.35 -41.36
N THR A 27 -22.18 -48.06 -41.37
CA THR A 27 -22.02 -47.29 -42.61
C THR A 27 -20.66 -47.55 -43.26
N LEU A 28 -20.67 -47.71 -44.58
CA LEU A 28 -19.48 -47.80 -45.42
C LEU A 28 -18.97 -46.38 -45.73
N ALA A 29 -17.68 -46.14 -45.52
CA ALA A 29 -17.02 -44.90 -45.92
C ALA A 29 -15.69 -45.18 -46.62
N ILE A 30 -15.42 -44.43 -47.67
CA ILE A 30 -14.17 -44.53 -48.41
C ILE A 30 -13.02 -43.96 -47.56
N LEU A 31 -11.90 -44.67 -47.53
CA LEU A 31 -10.72 -44.32 -46.73
C LEU A 31 -10.18 -42.92 -47.07
N SER A 32 -10.18 -42.52 -48.35
CA SER A 32 -9.75 -41.17 -48.77
C SER A 32 -10.63 -40.06 -48.19
N HIS A 33 -11.95 -40.26 -48.13
CA HIS A 33 -12.88 -39.32 -47.51
C HIS A 33 -12.67 -39.23 -45.99
N PHE A 34 -12.40 -40.35 -45.33
CA PHE A 34 -12.09 -40.39 -43.90
C PHE A 34 -10.78 -39.65 -43.59
N LEU A 35 -9.70 -39.92 -44.34
CA LEU A 35 -8.41 -39.25 -44.18
C LEU A 35 -8.50 -37.73 -44.41
N ARG A 36 -9.31 -37.28 -45.38
CA ARG A 36 -9.57 -35.85 -45.63
C ARG A 36 -10.33 -35.21 -44.46
N ASN A 37 -11.31 -35.89 -43.91
CA ASN A 37 -12.09 -35.41 -42.76
C ASN A 37 -11.25 -35.34 -41.47
N LEU A 38 -10.29 -36.24 -41.27
CA LEU A 38 -9.35 -36.17 -40.14
C LEU A 38 -8.52 -34.89 -40.15
N LYS A 39 -8.04 -34.45 -41.32
CA LYS A 39 -7.28 -33.20 -41.46
C LYS A 39 -8.15 -31.97 -41.15
N THR A 40 -9.37 -31.95 -41.65
CA THR A 40 -10.35 -30.88 -41.37
C THR A 40 -10.76 -30.86 -39.90
N PHE A 41 -10.87 -32.02 -39.27
CA PHE A 41 -11.20 -32.16 -37.84
C PHE A 41 -10.05 -31.67 -36.94
N GLU A 42 -8.79 -32.01 -37.27
CA GLU A 42 -7.61 -31.53 -36.55
C GLU A 42 -7.47 -30.00 -36.63
N ILE A 43 -7.65 -29.42 -37.82
CA ILE A 43 -7.64 -27.96 -38.02
C ILE A 43 -8.78 -27.30 -37.24
N SER A 44 -10.00 -27.81 -37.35
CA SER A 44 -11.17 -27.25 -36.65
C SER A 44 -11.03 -27.31 -35.12
N CYS A 45 -10.45 -28.39 -34.60
CA CYS A 45 -10.19 -28.55 -33.17
C CYS A 45 -9.09 -27.60 -32.69
N GLN A 46 -7.99 -27.48 -33.46
CA GLN A 46 -6.91 -26.56 -33.15
C GLN A 46 -7.39 -25.10 -33.19
N THR A 47 -8.15 -24.71 -34.22
CA THR A 47 -8.72 -23.36 -34.36
C THR A 47 -9.71 -23.03 -33.24
N LYS A 48 -10.61 -23.94 -32.86
CA LYS A 48 -11.53 -23.73 -31.72
C LYS A 48 -10.78 -23.57 -30.39
N LEU A 49 -9.73 -24.36 -30.17
CA LEU A 49 -8.89 -24.26 -28.98
C LEU A 49 -8.15 -22.91 -28.91
N TRP A 50 -7.57 -22.45 -30.03
CA TRP A 50 -6.91 -21.14 -30.07
C TRP A 50 -7.89 -19.97 -29.89
N ILE A 51 -9.09 -20.03 -30.47
CA ILE A 51 -10.11 -18.99 -30.29
C ILE A 51 -10.57 -18.92 -28.83
N THR A 52 -10.85 -20.08 -28.21
CA THR A 52 -11.27 -20.11 -26.80
C THR A 52 -10.19 -19.59 -25.85
N LEU A 53 -8.92 -19.95 -26.09
CA LEU A 53 -7.79 -19.39 -25.34
C LEU A 53 -7.66 -17.88 -25.57
N ALA A 54 -7.75 -17.41 -26.82
CA ALA A 54 -7.66 -16.00 -27.14
C ALA A 54 -8.78 -15.19 -26.45
N CYS A 55 -10.03 -15.64 -26.51
CA CYS A 55 -11.16 -15.00 -25.82
C CYS A 55 -11.01 -14.99 -24.30
N SER A 56 -10.46 -16.06 -23.73
CA SER A 56 -10.22 -16.14 -22.29
C SER A 56 -9.14 -15.15 -21.85
N ILE A 57 -8.05 -15.06 -22.62
CA ILE A 57 -6.95 -14.12 -22.36
C ILE A 57 -7.44 -12.67 -22.51
N THR A 58 -8.20 -12.36 -23.55
CA THR A 58 -8.72 -11.00 -23.75
C THR A 58 -9.74 -10.61 -22.68
N SER A 59 -10.59 -11.54 -22.25
CA SER A 59 -11.51 -11.29 -21.13
C SER A 59 -10.73 -11.02 -19.84
N PHE A 60 -9.69 -11.81 -19.55
CA PHE A 60 -8.87 -11.64 -18.36
C PHE A 60 -8.12 -10.29 -18.37
N THR A 61 -7.56 -9.89 -19.51
CA THR A 61 -6.85 -8.61 -19.64
C THR A 61 -7.81 -7.43 -19.43
N ILE A 62 -9.03 -7.49 -19.99
CA ILE A 62 -10.05 -6.45 -19.77
C ILE A 62 -10.43 -6.35 -18.30
N LEU A 63 -10.65 -7.49 -17.63
CA LEU A 63 -10.98 -7.51 -16.20
C LEU A 63 -9.83 -6.95 -15.34
N ALA A 64 -8.58 -7.28 -15.66
CA ALA A 64 -7.42 -6.74 -14.97
C ALA A 64 -7.31 -5.21 -15.12
N LEU A 65 -7.55 -4.69 -16.32
CA LEU A 65 -7.56 -3.24 -16.56
C LEU A 65 -8.68 -2.53 -15.81
N ILE A 66 -9.89 -3.10 -15.79
CA ILE A 66 -11.00 -2.55 -15.00
C ILE A 66 -10.64 -2.57 -13.52
N PHE A 67 -10.07 -3.67 -13.03
CA PHE A 67 -9.65 -3.79 -11.63
C PHE A 67 -8.59 -2.74 -11.27
N GLU A 68 -7.58 -2.51 -12.13
CA GLU A 68 -6.61 -1.44 -11.89
C GLU A 68 -7.29 -0.07 -11.84
N ILE A 69 -8.14 0.27 -12.80
CA ILE A 69 -8.84 1.57 -12.82
C ILE A 69 -9.68 1.76 -11.56
N VAL A 70 -10.45 0.74 -11.18
CA VAL A 70 -11.27 0.75 -9.96
C VAL A 70 -10.36 0.87 -8.73
N TYR A 71 -9.28 0.10 -8.65
CA TYR A 71 -8.34 0.17 -7.54
C TYR A 71 -7.72 1.56 -7.42
N TYR A 72 -7.24 2.16 -8.51
CA TYR A 72 -6.68 3.52 -8.49
C TYR A 72 -7.72 4.56 -8.10
N ARG A 73 -8.96 4.44 -8.62
CA ARG A 73 -10.05 5.38 -8.32
C ARG A 73 -10.51 5.29 -6.87
N TYR A 74 -10.56 4.09 -6.30
CA TYR A 74 -11.05 3.83 -4.95
C TYR A 74 -9.95 3.62 -3.91
N ARG A 75 -8.66 3.76 -4.27
CA ARG A 75 -7.53 3.53 -3.35
C ARG A 75 -7.68 4.30 -2.04
N PHE A 76 -8.00 5.59 -2.12
CA PHE A 76 -8.20 6.43 -0.94
C PHE A 76 -9.47 6.07 -0.16
N ALA A 77 -10.53 5.64 -0.84
CA ALA A 77 -11.76 5.19 -0.19
C ALA A 77 -11.54 3.87 0.57
N PHE A 78 -10.79 2.94 -0.01
CA PHE A 78 -10.38 1.71 0.66
C PHE A 78 -9.45 2.00 1.84
N GLU A 79 -8.41 2.81 1.65
CA GLU A 79 -7.50 3.19 2.74
C GLU A 79 -8.28 3.83 3.90
N TYR A 80 -9.17 4.76 3.61
CA TYR A 80 -10.06 5.37 4.60
C TYR A 80 -10.96 4.35 5.32
N PHE A 81 -11.59 3.44 4.57
CA PHE A 81 -12.44 2.40 5.14
C PHE A 81 -11.65 1.47 6.07
N PHE A 82 -10.48 1.00 5.63
CA PHE A 82 -9.59 0.16 6.44
C PHE A 82 -9.10 0.88 7.70
N LEU A 83 -8.74 2.17 7.60
CA LEU A 83 -8.35 2.99 8.75
C LEU A 83 -9.49 3.11 9.76
N ARG A 84 -10.71 3.42 9.30
CA ARG A 84 -11.91 3.50 10.15
C ARG A 84 -12.23 2.18 10.83
N VAL A 85 -12.09 1.06 10.12
CA VAL A 85 -12.29 -0.27 10.71
C VAL A 85 -11.23 -0.55 11.77
N LYS A 86 -9.94 -0.25 11.51
CA LYS A 86 -8.85 -0.38 12.48
C LYS A 86 -9.09 0.49 13.72
N MET A 87 -9.59 1.71 13.56
CA MET A 87 -10.00 2.61 14.65
C MET A 87 -11.22 2.10 15.42
N LYS A 88 -12.18 1.47 14.77
CA LYS A 88 -13.34 0.91 15.48
C LYS A 88 -12.96 -0.33 16.29
N LEU A 89 -12.07 -1.15 15.73
CA LEU A 89 -11.47 -2.31 16.41
C LEU A 89 -10.57 -1.89 17.57
N ARG A 90 -9.89 -0.75 17.43
CA ARG A 90 -9.04 -0.18 18.46
C ARG A 90 -9.73 1.03 19.06
N HIS A 91 -10.51 0.83 20.11
CA HIS A 91 -10.85 1.97 20.96
C HIS A 91 -9.55 2.72 21.27
N CYS A 92 -9.52 4.03 20.99
CA CYS A 92 -8.46 4.92 21.44
C CYS A 92 -8.52 4.88 22.97
N GLN A 93 -7.97 3.83 23.57
CA GLN A 93 -7.93 3.66 24.99
C GLN A 93 -6.84 4.60 25.50
N PRO A 94 -7.20 5.61 26.30
CA PRO A 94 -6.20 6.40 26.97
C PRO A 94 -5.49 5.53 28.02
N LEU A 95 -4.16 5.67 28.03
CA LEU A 95 -3.16 5.17 28.99
C LEU A 95 -2.94 3.64 29.12
N SER A 96 -1.75 3.21 28.65
CA SER A 96 -0.88 2.36 29.45
C SER A 96 -0.37 3.19 30.65
N VAL A 97 -0.42 2.63 31.86
CA VAL A 97 -0.19 3.30 33.16
C VAL A 97 1.20 3.99 33.30
N ASP A 98 2.13 3.75 32.37
CA ASP A 98 3.54 4.15 32.50
C ASP A 98 3.89 5.55 31.93
N PHE A 99 3.03 6.20 31.14
CA PHE A 99 3.34 7.49 30.49
C PHE A 99 2.30 8.58 30.81
N ASN A 100 2.77 9.81 31.07
CA ASN A 100 1.89 10.95 31.35
C ASN A 100 1.19 11.46 30.09
N HIS A 101 1.83 11.33 28.92
CA HIS A 101 1.34 11.83 27.64
C HIS A 101 1.34 10.74 26.56
N ASP A 102 0.35 10.79 25.67
CA ASP A 102 0.27 9.91 24.49
C ASP A 102 1.36 10.26 23.48
N ALA A 103 1.62 11.55 23.28
CA ALA A 103 2.70 12.01 22.42
C ALA A 103 3.26 13.36 22.83
N PHE A 104 4.56 13.51 22.62
CA PHE A 104 5.25 14.78 22.57
C PHE A 104 5.31 15.28 21.12
N ILE A 105 4.96 16.54 20.86
CA ILE A 105 5.04 17.15 19.52
C ILE A 105 6.21 18.14 19.49
N SER A 106 7.21 17.84 18.67
CA SER A 106 8.34 18.69 18.34
C SER A 106 8.05 19.43 17.03
N TYR A 107 8.13 20.76 17.06
CA TYR A 107 7.74 21.64 15.96
C TYR A 107 8.50 22.97 16.01
N SER A 108 8.60 23.66 14.86
CA SER A 108 9.18 25.00 14.81
C SER A 108 8.20 26.04 15.35
N HIS A 109 8.68 27.02 16.12
CA HIS A 109 7.82 28.08 16.66
C HIS A 109 7.00 28.81 15.57
N LYS A 110 7.51 28.90 14.35
CA LYS A 110 6.81 29.51 13.21
C LYS A 110 5.57 28.73 12.76
N ASP A 111 5.49 27.44 13.06
CA ASP A 111 4.37 26.56 12.73
C ASP A 111 3.28 26.51 13.81
N ILE A 112 3.40 27.30 14.89
CA ILE A 112 2.52 27.22 16.07
C ILE A 112 1.02 27.37 15.75
N SER A 113 0.67 28.15 14.73
CA SER A 113 -0.73 28.33 14.32
C SER A 113 -1.36 27.02 13.84
N TRP A 114 -0.65 26.27 13.00
CA TRP A 114 -1.09 24.97 12.51
C TRP A 114 -1.06 23.91 13.62
N ILE A 115 -0.05 23.96 14.49
CA ILE A 115 0.10 23.04 15.62
C ILE A 115 -1.05 23.17 16.62
N LYS A 116 -1.57 24.38 16.87
CA LYS A 116 -2.76 24.58 17.69
C LYS A 116 -3.97 23.84 17.13
N THR A 117 -4.22 23.95 15.82
CA THR A 117 -5.31 23.22 15.15
C THR A 117 -5.12 21.71 15.23
N LEU A 118 -3.89 21.22 15.03
CA LEU A 118 -3.56 19.80 15.20
C LEU A 118 -3.83 19.33 16.63
N TYR A 119 -3.37 20.10 17.61
CA TYR A 119 -3.52 19.83 19.03
C TYR A 119 -5.00 19.74 19.43
N ASP A 120 -5.80 20.76 19.07
CA ASP A 120 -7.22 20.80 19.42
C ASP A 120 -7.99 19.63 18.80
N LYS A 121 -7.69 19.27 17.54
CA LYS A 121 -8.30 18.11 16.87
C LYS A 121 -7.93 16.79 17.55
N LEU A 122 -6.67 16.59 17.95
CA LEU A 122 -6.26 15.37 18.65
C LEU A 122 -6.79 15.31 20.08
N GLN A 123 -6.86 16.44 20.77
CA GLN A 123 -7.43 16.53 22.11
C GLN A 123 -8.93 16.21 22.11
N SER A 124 -9.68 16.69 21.10
CA SER A 124 -11.10 16.32 20.93
C SER A 124 -11.33 14.82 20.67
N LYS A 125 -10.30 14.12 20.19
CA LYS A 125 -10.29 12.65 20.01
C LYS A 125 -9.80 11.89 21.25
N GLY A 126 -9.48 12.59 22.34
CA GLY A 126 -9.10 12.00 23.63
C GLY A 126 -7.60 11.79 23.86
N PHE A 127 -6.72 12.30 22.98
CA PHE A 127 -5.27 12.20 23.17
C PHE A 127 -4.76 13.27 24.13
N ASN A 128 -3.90 12.87 25.07
CA ASN A 128 -3.15 13.78 25.92
C ASN A 128 -1.78 14.09 25.29
N LEU A 129 -1.58 15.33 24.86
CA LEU A 129 -0.40 15.75 24.13
C LEU A 129 0.48 16.67 24.97
N CYS A 130 1.78 16.51 24.85
CA CYS A 130 2.79 17.41 25.41
C CYS A 130 3.28 18.36 24.33
N LEU A 131 3.05 19.67 24.50
CA LEU A 131 3.62 20.71 23.64
C LEU A 131 4.76 21.42 24.36
N TYR A 132 5.94 21.47 23.72
CA TYR A 132 7.12 22.14 24.27
C TYR A 132 6.85 23.61 24.67
N HIS A 133 6.00 24.32 23.93
CA HIS A 133 5.84 25.79 24.04
C HIS A 133 4.55 26.28 24.74
N LYS A 134 3.57 25.42 25.02
CA LYS A 134 2.26 25.82 25.59
C LYS A 134 2.13 25.44 27.06
N ASP A 135 2.65 24.29 27.46
CA ASP A 135 2.31 23.67 28.75
C ASP A 135 3.33 23.94 29.87
N PHE A 136 4.51 24.50 29.54
CA PHE A 136 5.58 24.66 30.52
C PHE A 136 5.83 26.13 30.86
N LYS A 137 5.20 26.58 31.95
CA LYS A 137 5.59 27.82 32.67
C LYS A 137 7.02 27.76 33.28
N GLY A 138 7.80 26.72 32.97
CA GLY A 138 9.20 26.59 33.33
C GLY A 138 9.83 25.36 32.69
N ARG A 139 10.58 25.57 31.60
CA ARG A 139 11.73 24.77 31.12
C ARG A 139 11.76 23.29 31.51
N MET A 140 10.79 22.48 31.08
CA MET A 140 10.99 21.03 31.15
C MET A 140 12.03 20.63 30.09
N PRO A 141 13.13 19.93 30.46
CA PRO A 141 14.11 19.48 29.49
C PRO A 141 13.45 18.59 28.42
N ILE A 142 13.86 18.72 27.17
CA ILE A 142 13.40 17.88 26.04
C ILE A 142 13.44 16.38 26.40
N LEU A 143 14.43 15.95 27.20
CA LEU A 143 14.55 14.57 27.70
C LEU A 143 13.33 14.12 28.50
N GLU A 144 12.83 14.99 29.37
CA GLU A 144 11.71 14.69 30.24
C GLU A 144 10.42 14.65 29.43
N ALA A 145 10.27 15.51 28.41
CA ALA A 145 9.15 15.44 27.47
C ALA A 145 9.15 14.12 26.68
N ILE A 146 10.33 13.67 26.22
CA ILE A 146 10.51 12.37 25.56
C ILE A 146 10.20 11.21 26.52
N ASN A 147 10.61 11.30 27.79
CA ASN A 147 10.42 10.26 28.79
C ASN A 147 8.98 10.12 29.26
N SER A 148 8.30 11.25 29.44
CA SER A 148 6.90 11.30 29.87
C SER A 148 5.91 10.98 28.76
N SER A 149 6.38 10.80 27.52
CA SER A 149 5.53 10.56 26.34
C SER A 149 5.73 9.17 25.75
N ARG A 150 4.63 8.53 25.36
CA ARG A 150 4.66 7.21 24.70
C ARG A 150 5.23 7.28 23.29
N LYS A 151 4.85 8.30 22.52
CA LYS A 151 5.35 8.57 21.16
C LYS A 151 5.99 9.96 21.08
N VAL A 152 6.86 10.18 20.11
CA VAL A 152 7.41 11.49 19.76
C VAL A 152 7.08 11.78 18.31
N VAL A 153 6.41 12.90 18.07
CA VAL A 153 5.95 13.36 16.76
C VAL A 153 6.80 14.56 16.34
N PHE A 154 7.59 14.41 15.29
CA PHE A 154 8.31 15.51 14.65
C PHE A 154 7.49 16.11 13.51
N VAL A 155 7.20 17.40 13.59
CA VAL A 155 6.58 18.15 12.49
C VAL A 155 7.66 18.81 11.67
N ILE A 156 8.01 18.16 10.56
CA ILE A 156 9.07 18.58 9.67
C ILE A 156 8.51 19.54 8.62
N THR A 157 8.96 20.79 8.73
CA THR A 157 8.73 21.90 7.80
C THR A 157 10.09 22.47 7.37
N LYS A 158 10.11 23.34 6.37
CA LYS A 158 11.34 24.07 6.00
C LYS A 158 11.90 24.85 7.19
N ASP A 159 11.02 25.52 7.94
CA ASP A 159 11.38 26.28 9.14
C ASP A 159 11.91 25.41 10.27
N PHE A 160 11.42 24.18 10.40
CA PHE A 160 11.96 23.20 11.35
C PHE A 160 13.39 22.80 10.99
N LEU A 161 13.66 22.52 9.72
CA LEU A 161 14.98 22.10 9.24
C LEU A 161 16.04 23.20 9.31
N GLU A 162 15.63 24.45 9.20
CA GLU A 162 16.51 25.62 9.35
C GLU A 162 16.81 25.95 10.83
N SER A 163 16.01 25.44 11.76
CA SER A 163 16.22 25.68 13.19
C SER A 163 17.33 24.81 13.78
N SER A 164 18.22 25.42 14.58
CA SER A 164 19.24 24.68 15.35
C SER A 164 18.60 23.77 16.40
N GLU A 165 17.45 24.17 16.94
CA GLU A 165 16.68 23.44 17.94
C GLU A 165 16.17 22.11 17.37
N GLY A 166 15.59 22.10 16.15
CA GLY A 166 15.04 20.89 15.55
C GLY A 166 16.06 19.77 15.31
N THR A 167 17.30 20.11 14.93
CA THR A 167 18.36 19.11 14.74
C THR A 167 18.78 18.48 16.07
N TYR A 168 18.87 19.29 17.12
CA TYR A 168 19.21 18.81 18.47
C TYR A 168 18.13 17.87 19.03
N GLU A 169 16.86 18.24 18.89
CA GLU A 169 15.72 17.43 19.38
C GLU A 169 15.64 16.06 18.67
N ILE A 170 15.93 16.02 17.37
CA ILE A 170 15.99 14.76 16.59
C ILE A 170 17.11 13.85 17.11
N GLU A 171 18.32 14.37 17.28
CA GLU A 171 19.46 13.58 17.78
C GLU A 171 19.18 13.03 19.17
N MET A 172 18.64 13.86 20.05
CA MET A 172 18.35 13.46 21.42
C MET A 172 17.27 12.39 21.50
N THR A 173 16.18 12.56 20.74
CA THR A 173 15.11 11.56 20.65
C THR A 173 15.62 10.26 20.06
N ARG A 174 16.45 10.31 19.01
CA ARG A 174 17.08 9.12 18.44
C ARG A 174 17.89 8.39 19.50
N MET A 175 18.84 9.07 20.15
CA MET A 175 19.67 8.47 21.18
C MET A 175 18.82 7.82 22.27
N HIS A 176 17.75 8.48 22.69
CA HIS A 176 16.85 7.97 23.69
C HIS A 176 16.08 6.73 23.24
N ALA A 177 15.45 6.80 22.06
CA ALA A 177 14.67 5.70 21.49
C ALA A 177 15.52 4.44 21.28
N PHE A 178 16.78 4.58 20.85
CA PHE A 178 17.69 3.45 20.69
C PHE A 178 18.17 2.88 22.02
N ARG A 179 18.44 3.72 23.03
CA ARG A 179 18.88 3.24 24.36
C ARG A 179 17.79 2.47 25.09
N GLU A 180 16.55 2.90 24.96
CA GLU A 180 15.39 2.29 25.61
C GLU A 180 14.76 1.15 24.79
N GLY A 181 15.28 0.84 23.59
CA GLY A 181 14.69 -0.14 22.68
C GLY A 181 13.27 0.23 22.20
N ARG A 182 12.98 1.53 22.12
CA ARG A 182 11.68 2.12 21.77
C ARG A 182 11.71 2.77 20.38
N GLU A 183 12.39 2.19 19.40
CA GLU A 183 12.56 2.89 18.11
C GLU A 183 11.24 3.10 17.35
N SER A 184 10.19 2.30 17.64
CA SER A 184 8.84 2.47 17.11
C SER A 184 8.06 3.67 17.70
N MET A 185 8.68 4.46 18.59
CA MET A 185 8.07 5.64 19.19
C MET A 185 8.08 6.88 18.29
N ILE A 186 8.93 6.91 17.25
CA ILE A 186 9.18 8.10 16.43
C ILE A 186 8.21 8.16 15.25
N ILE A 187 7.45 9.26 15.19
CA ILE A 187 6.52 9.58 14.10
C ILE A 187 7.00 10.88 13.45
N VAL A 188 6.96 10.93 12.13
CA VAL A 188 7.35 12.10 11.34
C VAL A 188 6.14 12.58 10.55
N ILE A 189 5.77 13.85 10.73
CA ILE A 189 4.81 14.54 9.89
C ILE A 189 5.58 15.42 8.90
N LEU A 190 5.40 15.19 7.60
CA LEU A 190 5.93 16.04 6.54
C LEU A 190 4.83 17.03 6.11
N LYS A 191 5.00 18.32 6.43
CA LYS A 191 4.01 19.35 6.04
C LYS A 191 4.30 20.00 4.69
N ASP A 192 5.58 20.12 4.36
CA ASP A 192 6.04 20.69 3.09
C ASP A 192 6.50 19.58 2.15
N ASP A 193 6.59 19.87 0.84
CA ASP A 193 7.20 18.96 -0.15
C ASP A 193 8.73 18.88 0.05
N ILE A 194 9.12 18.18 1.12
CA ILE A 194 10.49 17.98 1.54
C ILE A 194 10.91 16.59 1.09
N LYS A 195 11.79 16.56 0.10
CA LYS A 195 12.42 15.34 -0.35
C LYS A 195 13.35 14.77 0.73
N LYS A 196 13.46 13.44 0.77
CA LYS A 196 14.26 12.70 1.77
C LYS A 196 15.73 13.12 1.83
N ASP A 197 16.31 13.57 0.71
CA ASP A 197 17.68 14.08 0.63
C ASP A 197 17.91 15.36 1.44
N LYS A 198 16.86 16.14 1.71
CA LYS A 198 16.94 17.37 2.52
C LYS A 198 16.76 17.15 4.01
N LEU A 199 16.40 15.93 4.43
CA LEU A 199 16.24 15.63 5.85
C LEU A 199 17.59 15.65 6.59
N PRO A 200 17.60 15.76 7.92
CA PRO A 200 18.82 15.61 8.72
C PRO A 200 19.38 14.19 8.55
N LYS A 201 20.72 14.06 8.59
CA LYS A 201 21.42 12.77 8.43
C LYS A 201 20.88 11.71 9.41
N THR A 202 20.69 12.13 10.65
CA THR A 202 20.10 11.39 11.76
C THR A 202 18.77 10.73 11.40
N LEU A 203 17.86 11.51 10.80
CA LEU A 203 16.54 11.03 10.43
C LEU A 203 16.60 10.08 9.24
N LYS A 204 17.53 10.30 8.30
CA LYS A 204 17.78 9.38 7.19
C LYS A 204 18.29 8.02 7.67
N GLU A 205 19.18 8.00 8.66
CA GLU A 205 19.74 6.77 9.23
C GLU A 205 18.65 5.90 9.88
N ILE A 206 17.65 6.52 10.48
CA ILE A 206 16.57 5.82 11.19
C ILE A 206 15.28 5.72 10.37
N TRP A 207 15.30 6.16 9.10
CA TRP A 207 14.10 6.29 8.28
C TRP A 207 13.31 5.00 8.11
N TYR A 208 13.97 3.84 8.17
CA TYR A 208 13.32 2.53 8.06
C TYR A 208 12.50 2.14 9.30
N LYS A 209 12.68 2.84 10.44
CA LYS A 209 11.97 2.60 11.70
C LYS A 209 10.90 3.66 12.00
N VAL A 210 10.93 4.81 11.32
CA VAL A 210 9.98 5.90 11.59
C VAL A 210 8.70 5.73 10.79
N VAL A 211 7.57 6.09 11.40
CA VAL A 211 6.31 6.20 10.67
C VAL A 211 6.19 7.60 10.09
N CYS A 212 6.18 7.69 8.76
CA CYS A 212 6.03 8.96 8.04
C CYS A 212 4.56 9.18 7.62
N ILE A 213 4.01 10.33 7.97
CA ILE A 213 2.67 10.78 7.57
C ILE A 213 2.82 12.12 6.85
N VAL A 214 2.32 12.20 5.61
CA VAL A 214 2.42 13.42 4.80
C VAL A 214 1.13 14.22 4.95
N TRP A 215 1.26 15.52 5.22
CA TRP A 215 0.13 16.45 5.21
C TRP A 215 -0.34 16.69 3.77
N PRO A 216 -1.66 16.67 3.49
CA PRO A 216 -2.16 16.96 2.16
C PRO A 216 -2.04 18.46 1.85
N THR A 217 -1.01 18.83 1.10
CA THR A 217 -0.77 20.21 0.64
C THR A 217 -1.19 20.42 -0.82
N ASP A 218 -1.53 19.34 -1.52
CA ASP A 218 -1.89 19.37 -2.94
C ASP A 218 -3.34 19.90 -3.12
N PRO A 219 -3.56 20.98 -3.90
CA PRO A 219 -4.90 21.46 -4.20
C PRO A 219 -5.77 20.47 -5.01
N GLU A 220 -5.17 19.50 -5.68
CA GLU A 220 -5.89 18.40 -6.36
C GLU A 220 -6.18 17.22 -5.42
N ALA A 221 -5.75 17.29 -4.16
CA ALA A 221 -6.03 16.25 -3.18
C ALA A 221 -7.55 16.10 -2.97
N PRO A 222 -8.04 14.86 -2.75
CA PRO A 222 -9.44 14.61 -2.43
C PRO A 222 -9.91 15.44 -1.23
N TYR A 223 -11.19 15.83 -1.22
CA TYR A 223 -11.78 16.65 -0.14
C TYR A 223 -11.65 16.03 1.27
N ASN A 224 -11.51 14.70 1.36
CA ASN A 224 -11.37 13.95 2.61
C ASN A 224 -9.90 13.69 3.01
N SER A 225 -8.94 14.27 2.30
CA SER A 225 -7.50 14.05 2.53
C SER A 225 -7.05 14.47 3.93
N GLU A 226 -7.52 15.62 4.44
CA GLU A 226 -7.26 16.04 5.82
C GLU A 226 -7.80 15.03 6.82
N GLU A 227 -9.03 14.56 6.63
CA GLU A 227 -9.65 13.58 7.53
C GLU A 227 -8.85 12.28 7.55
N ILE A 228 -8.43 11.79 6.37
CA ILE A 228 -7.55 10.62 6.24
C ILE A 228 -6.23 10.83 7.00
N PHE A 229 -5.63 12.03 6.92
CA PHE A 229 -4.43 12.36 7.69
C PHE A 229 -4.65 12.22 9.20
N TYR A 230 -5.73 12.82 9.74
CA TYR A 230 -6.02 12.74 11.18
C TYR A 230 -6.31 11.31 11.62
N GLU A 231 -7.08 10.54 10.85
CA GLU A 231 -7.36 9.14 11.14
C GLU A 231 -6.06 8.31 11.15
N LYS A 232 -5.19 8.48 10.16
CA LYS A 232 -3.89 7.81 10.10
C LYS A 232 -3.01 8.15 11.30
N LEU A 233 -2.96 9.44 11.67
CA LEU A 233 -2.20 9.88 12.84
C LEU A 233 -2.76 9.28 14.14
N CYS A 234 -4.07 9.24 14.31
CA CYS A 234 -4.70 8.63 15.51
C CYS A 234 -4.41 7.14 15.61
N VAL A 235 -4.47 6.42 14.48
CA VAL A 235 -4.10 4.99 14.42
C VAL A 235 -2.65 4.80 14.84
N THR A 236 -1.73 5.61 14.31
CA THR A 236 -0.30 5.49 14.63
C THR A 236 0.01 5.85 16.09
N LEU A 237 -0.68 6.84 16.66
CA LEU A 237 -0.56 7.19 18.08
C LEU A 237 -1.12 6.11 19.02
N SER A 238 -2.06 5.31 18.52
CA SER A 238 -2.67 4.18 19.22
C SER A 238 -1.99 2.84 18.94
N ASP A 239 -1.05 2.78 17.99
CA ASP A 239 -0.25 1.58 17.73
C ASP A 239 0.70 1.35 18.93
N GLY A 240 0.51 0.20 19.61
CA GLY A 240 1.40 -0.28 20.67
C GLY A 240 2.82 -0.54 20.16
N PHE A 241 3.77 -0.65 21.08
CA PHE A 241 5.21 -0.81 20.80
C PHE A 241 5.52 -1.99 19.88
#